data_AF-A0A417Y811-F1
#
_entry.id   AF-A0A417Y811-F1
#
_cell.length_a   1.000
_cell.length_b   1.000
_cell.length_c   1.000
_cell.angle_alpha   90.00
_cell.angle_beta   90.00
_cell.angle_gamma   90.00
#
_symmetry.space_group_name_H-M   'P 1'
#
loop_
_entity.id
_entity.type
_entity.pdbx_description
1 polymer ?
#
loop_
_entity_poly.entity_id
_entity_poly.type
_entity_poly.pdbx_seq_one_letter_code
_entity_poly.pdbx_strand_id
1 'polypeptide(L)'
;MTDGFDYDVLIIGSGFGGSVSALRLTEKGYKVAVLEAGARFTDEDLPENGAQARKFIFRPELGLYGIQRIDVVNDCFILAGAGVGGGSLVYANTLYEPLEPFYRDKAWAHITDWKAELAPYYDQAKRMLGVTEYADMTPADEVMKKVAEEMGVGDTFHPTPVGVFFGGPGQPAGTEVDDPYFGGAGPARNTCLNCGECMTGCRHNAKNTLVKNYLYLAEQNGATVHPLTTVTDVRPLPEGGYEVRARWTKAKASRRTAVKTFRAEQVIFAAASLGTQRLLHRLKAEGSLPEISDRLGVLTRTNSEAILWATAVDDSVDWTEGVAITSSFHPDEHTHIEPVRYGKGASVMPLMATVLVDELEHEPRALTWVKEVWKGRRSLRDLYGLSSWSRRTVVALVMQTLDNSITTVWRQRGPIGYMSSTQGHGAPNPTYIPVAYDAVRRMARLMKTKSVFGSVGEPLGMPLTAHFIGGCTIGDSPETGVIDPYQRVYNYPGLHIADGSAISANLGVNPSLTITAQAERAMAFWPNKGEVDTRPAMSASYQRIQPVAPKQPAVPDSAPGALRLPIVGVS
;
A
#
# COMPACT_ATOMS: atom_id res chain seq x y z
N MET A 1 -17.71 -4.61 32.34
CA MET A 1 -18.94 -5.37 32.01
C MET A 1 -18.95 -5.54 30.50
N THR A 2 -18.72 -6.76 30.01
CA THR A 2 -18.50 -7.10 28.59
C THR A 2 -19.71 -7.72 27.90
N ASP A 3 -20.89 -7.72 28.53
CA ASP A 3 -22.05 -8.50 28.06
C ASP A 3 -22.85 -7.85 26.90
N GLY A 4 -22.24 -6.97 26.10
CA GLY A 4 -22.94 -6.22 25.06
C GLY A 4 -22.29 -6.13 23.67
N PHE A 5 -20.99 -6.42 23.53
CA PHE A 5 -20.28 -6.29 22.25
C PHE A 5 -20.02 -7.64 21.58
N ASP A 6 -20.13 -7.68 20.25
CA ASP A 6 -19.76 -8.86 19.46
C ASP A 6 -18.24 -9.10 19.52
N TYR A 7 -17.45 -8.02 19.54
CA TYR A 7 -15.98 -8.02 19.57
C TYR A 7 -15.48 -6.89 20.47
N ASP A 8 -14.31 -7.07 21.10
CA ASP A 8 -13.66 -5.95 21.80
C ASP A 8 -13.13 -4.94 20.76
N VAL A 9 -12.54 -5.45 19.67
CA VAL A 9 -12.00 -4.63 18.58
C VAL A 9 -12.49 -5.11 17.23
N LEU A 10 -13.02 -4.19 16.43
CA LEU A 10 -13.39 -4.44 15.04
C LEU A 10 -12.50 -3.65 14.10
N ILE A 11 -11.84 -4.33 13.18
CA ILE A 11 -10.89 -3.76 12.22
C ILE A 11 -11.55 -3.74 10.84
N ILE A 12 -11.54 -2.59 10.17
CA ILE A 12 -12.11 -2.40 8.83
C ILE A 12 -10.97 -2.45 7.81
N GLY A 13 -10.81 -3.60 7.15
CA GLY A 13 -9.76 -3.85 6.17
C GLY A 13 -8.63 -4.73 6.70
N SER A 14 -8.15 -5.64 5.85
CA SER A 14 -7.16 -6.68 6.19
C SER A 14 -5.77 -6.46 5.60
N GLY A 15 -5.47 -5.23 5.15
CA GLY A 15 -4.15 -4.84 4.65
C GLY A 15 -3.11 -4.68 5.76
N PHE A 16 -1.95 -4.09 5.45
CA PHE A 16 -0.78 -4.02 6.36
C PHE A 16 -1.17 -3.57 7.77
N GLY A 17 -1.75 -2.37 7.89
CA GLY A 17 -2.24 -1.83 9.15
C GLY A 17 -3.22 -2.71 9.91
N GLY A 18 -4.21 -3.25 9.19
CA GLY A 18 -5.26 -4.07 9.78
C GLY A 18 -4.75 -5.43 10.27
N SER A 19 -3.86 -6.06 9.51
CA SER A 19 -3.24 -7.34 9.89
C SER A 19 -2.30 -7.22 11.09
N VAL A 20 -1.49 -6.16 11.15
CA VAL A 20 -0.64 -5.85 12.31
C VAL A 20 -1.52 -5.62 13.54
N SER A 21 -2.56 -4.79 13.40
CA SER A 21 -3.53 -4.53 14.48
C SER A 21 -4.19 -5.81 14.96
N ALA A 22 -4.60 -6.70 14.05
CA ALA A 22 -5.21 -7.97 14.41
C ALA A 22 -4.26 -8.86 15.22
N LEU A 23 -3.01 -9.00 14.79
CA LEU A 23 -2.02 -9.80 15.52
C LEU A 23 -1.74 -9.21 16.90
N ARG A 24 -1.34 -7.94 16.95
CA ARG A 24 -0.89 -7.32 18.22
C ARG A 24 -2.00 -7.24 19.26
N LEU A 25 -3.26 -7.05 18.84
CA LEU A 25 -4.38 -7.01 19.77
C LEU A 25 -4.83 -8.40 20.22
N THR A 26 -4.72 -9.43 19.37
CA THR A 26 -4.97 -10.81 19.83
C THR A 26 -3.89 -11.27 20.82
N GLU A 27 -2.62 -10.94 20.60
CA GLU A 27 -1.52 -11.20 21.56
C GLU A 27 -1.73 -10.50 22.92
N LYS A 28 -2.46 -9.37 22.92
CA LYS A 28 -2.87 -8.60 24.11
C LYS A 28 -4.16 -9.10 24.76
N GLY A 29 -4.76 -10.17 24.23
CA GLY A 29 -5.95 -10.84 24.78
C GLY A 29 -7.30 -10.22 24.35
N TYR A 30 -7.33 -9.36 23.34
CA TYR A 30 -8.58 -8.83 22.79
C TYR A 30 -9.26 -9.83 21.86
N LYS A 31 -10.60 -9.84 21.89
CA LYS A 31 -11.45 -10.54 20.92
C LYS A 31 -11.58 -9.66 19.67
N VAL A 32 -10.90 -10.07 18.60
CA VAL A 32 -10.74 -9.26 17.37
C VAL A 32 -11.53 -9.83 16.20
N ALA A 33 -12.20 -8.96 15.43
CA ALA A 33 -12.66 -9.28 14.09
C ALA A 33 -12.10 -8.32 13.03
N VAL A 34 -11.90 -8.84 11.83
CA VAL A 34 -11.46 -8.08 10.65
C VAL A 34 -12.53 -8.18 9.57
N LEU A 35 -13.10 -7.04 9.15
CA LEU A 35 -14.07 -6.97 8.05
C LEU A 35 -13.36 -6.59 6.75
N GLU A 36 -13.37 -7.49 5.76
CA GLU A 36 -12.70 -7.29 4.47
C GLU A 36 -13.72 -7.24 3.33
N ALA A 37 -13.68 -6.18 2.51
CA ALA A 37 -14.57 -6.04 1.37
C ALA A 37 -14.23 -7.02 0.23
N GLY A 38 -12.97 -7.42 0.08
CA GLY A 38 -12.55 -8.39 -0.92
C GLY A 38 -12.79 -9.85 -0.52
N ALA A 39 -12.56 -10.76 -1.46
CA ALA A 39 -12.60 -12.20 -1.22
C ALA A 39 -11.33 -12.70 -0.52
N ARG A 40 -11.40 -13.89 0.08
CA ARG A 40 -10.21 -14.67 0.41
C ARG A 40 -9.82 -15.48 -0.83
N PHE A 41 -8.52 -15.60 -1.07
CA PHE A 41 -7.95 -16.35 -2.18
C PHE A 41 -6.98 -17.40 -1.63
N THR A 42 -7.04 -18.61 -2.15
CA THR A 42 -5.91 -19.55 -2.08
C THR A 42 -4.90 -19.22 -3.19
N ASP A 43 -3.73 -19.86 -3.17
CA ASP A 43 -2.72 -19.66 -4.21
C ASP A 43 -3.25 -20.11 -5.60
N GLU A 44 -4.18 -21.08 -5.67
CA GLU A 44 -4.85 -21.54 -6.90
C GLU A 44 -5.97 -20.61 -7.39
N ASP A 45 -6.59 -19.85 -6.47
CA ASP A 45 -7.65 -18.89 -6.82
C ASP A 45 -7.08 -17.68 -7.57
N LEU A 46 -5.80 -17.35 -7.36
CA LEU A 46 -5.11 -16.23 -7.98
C LEU A 46 -5.04 -16.36 -9.52
N PRO A 47 -5.00 -15.24 -10.25
CA PRO A 47 -4.95 -15.28 -11.71
C PRO A 47 -3.62 -15.85 -12.20
N GLU A 48 -3.65 -16.72 -13.21
CA GLU A 48 -2.42 -17.23 -13.83
C GLU A 48 -1.64 -16.13 -14.57
N ASN A 49 -2.37 -15.09 -15.02
CA ASN A 49 -1.82 -13.92 -15.68
C ASN A 49 -2.82 -12.75 -15.64
N GLY A 50 -2.35 -11.55 -15.99
CA GLY A 50 -3.14 -10.32 -15.93
C GLY A 50 -4.34 -10.26 -16.90
N ALA A 51 -4.47 -11.17 -17.86
CA ALA A 51 -5.61 -11.20 -18.79
C ALA A 51 -6.89 -11.79 -18.19
N GLN A 52 -6.80 -12.51 -17.07
CA GLN A 52 -7.96 -13.10 -16.39
C GLN A 52 -8.76 -12.04 -15.61
N ALA A 53 -9.36 -11.07 -16.31
CA ALA A 53 -9.98 -9.87 -15.72
C ALA A 53 -10.99 -10.15 -14.59
N ARG A 54 -11.72 -11.27 -14.61
CA ARG A 54 -12.64 -11.66 -13.53
C ARG A 54 -11.94 -11.99 -12.20
N LYS A 55 -10.73 -12.57 -12.29
CA LYS A 55 -9.87 -12.90 -11.14
C LYS A 55 -8.89 -11.78 -10.79
N PHE A 56 -8.58 -10.92 -11.76
CA PHE A 56 -7.64 -9.82 -11.53
C PHE A 56 -8.34 -8.54 -11.06
N ILE A 57 -9.46 -8.13 -11.65
CA ILE A 57 -10.09 -6.82 -11.34
C ILE A 57 -11.15 -6.92 -10.23
N PHE A 58 -11.09 -6.00 -9.27
CA PHE A 58 -12.10 -5.78 -8.23
C PHE A 58 -13.05 -4.65 -8.62
N ARG A 59 -14.25 -5.02 -9.09
CA ARG A 59 -15.37 -4.12 -9.41
C ARG A 59 -16.67 -4.83 -9.06
N PRO A 60 -17.06 -4.87 -7.77
CA PRO A 60 -18.18 -5.67 -7.29
C PRO A 60 -19.51 -5.23 -7.91
N GLU A 61 -19.64 -3.95 -8.32
CA GLU A 61 -20.80 -3.44 -9.05
C GLU A 61 -20.99 -4.20 -10.38
N LEU A 62 -19.89 -4.55 -11.05
CA LEU A 62 -19.85 -5.33 -12.29
C LEU A 62 -19.75 -6.84 -12.06
N GLY A 63 -19.70 -7.29 -10.81
CA GLY A 63 -19.56 -8.71 -10.46
C GLY A 63 -18.14 -9.25 -10.61
N LEU A 64 -17.14 -8.38 -10.63
CA LEU A 64 -15.72 -8.75 -10.63
C LEU A 64 -15.17 -8.62 -9.20
N TYR A 65 -14.49 -9.66 -8.70
CA TYR A 65 -14.06 -9.74 -7.30
C TYR A 65 -12.58 -10.12 -7.18
N GLY A 66 -11.77 -9.72 -8.16
CA GLY A 66 -10.34 -10.00 -8.19
C GLY A 66 -9.52 -9.20 -7.17
N ILE A 67 -8.20 -9.29 -7.30
CA ILE A 67 -7.23 -8.73 -6.34
C ILE A 67 -6.83 -7.27 -6.58
N GLN A 68 -7.00 -6.75 -7.79
CA GLN A 68 -6.59 -5.42 -8.23
C GLN A 68 -7.79 -4.47 -8.26
N ARG A 69 -7.75 -3.45 -7.41
CA ARG A 69 -8.69 -2.31 -7.45
C ARG A 69 -8.05 -1.16 -8.24
N ILE A 70 -8.87 -0.51 -9.05
CA ILE A 70 -8.51 0.72 -9.76
C ILE A 70 -9.59 1.74 -9.44
N ASP A 71 -9.21 2.77 -8.68
CA ASP A 71 -10.08 3.88 -8.32
C ASP A 71 -9.61 5.16 -9.05
N VAL A 72 -10.50 6.15 -9.13
CA VAL A 72 -10.24 7.43 -9.80
C VAL A 72 -10.76 8.57 -8.93
N VAL A 73 -9.95 9.59 -8.74
CA VAL A 73 -10.35 10.92 -8.26
C VAL A 73 -9.99 11.95 -9.33
N ASN A 74 -10.35 13.23 -9.17
CA ASN A 74 -10.15 14.22 -10.23
C ASN A 74 -8.69 14.35 -10.69
N ASP A 75 -7.75 14.18 -9.76
CA ASP A 75 -6.34 14.49 -9.98
C ASP A 75 -5.47 13.24 -10.20
N CYS A 76 -5.98 12.00 -10.05
CA CYS A 76 -5.17 10.79 -10.27
C CYS A 76 -5.99 9.49 -10.44
N PHE A 77 -5.35 8.50 -11.07
CA PHE A 77 -5.75 7.09 -11.04
C PHE A 77 -5.00 6.36 -9.94
N ILE A 78 -5.68 5.50 -9.18
CA ILE A 78 -5.12 4.88 -7.99
C ILE A 78 -5.21 3.36 -8.10
N LEU A 79 -4.08 2.68 -7.98
CA LEU A 79 -3.98 1.23 -7.92
C LEU A 79 -3.92 0.78 -6.45
N ALA A 80 -4.76 -0.19 -6.07
CA ALA A 80 -4.76 -0.77 -4.74
C ALA A 80 -5.10 -2.27 -4.77
N GLY A 81 -4.79 -2.98 -3.69
CA GLY A 81 -5.23 -4.37 -3.51
C GLY A 81 -6.64 -4.47 -2.91
N ALA A 82 -7.36 -5.54 -3.26
CA ALA A 82 -8.65 -5.89 -2.67
C ALA A 82 -8.73 -7.39 -2.41
N GLY A 83 -8.97 -7.79 -1.17
CA GLY A 83 -8.94 -9.19 -0.77
C GLY A 83 -8.43 -9.35 0.64
N VAL A 84 -8.57 -10.55 1.20
CA VAL A 84 -7.98 -10.86 2.49
C VAL A 84 -6.46 -10.79 2.38
N GLY A 85 -5.84 -9.88 3.13
CA GLY A 85 -4.42 -9.49 3.01
C GLY A 85 -4.19 -8.20 2.22
N GLY A 86 -5.25 -7.58 1.68
CA GLY A 86 -5.23 -6.25 1.05
C GLY A 86 -4.14 -6.04 0.00
N GLY A 87 -3.42 -4.92 0.11
CA GLY A 87 -2.36 -4.53 -0.83
C GLY A 87 -1.24 -5.57 -1.03
N SER A 88 -0.99 -6.42 -0.03
CA SER A 88 0.07 -7.45 -0.14
C SER A 88 -0.20 -8.50 -1.22
N LEU A 89 -1.46 -8.64 -1.67
CA LEU A 89 -1.80 -9.52 -2.78
C LEU A 89 -1.19 -9.03 -4.11
N VAL A 90 -1.17 -7.72 -4.35
CA VAL A 90 -0.78 -7.10 -5.64
C VAL A 90 0.49 -6.25 -5.60
N TYR A 91 1.08 -6.00 -4.42
CA TYR A 91 2.32 -5.22 -4.33
C TYR A 91 3.53 -5.94 -4.96
N ALA A 92 4.52 -5.13 -5.36
CA ALA A 92 5.82 -5.57 -5.87
C ALA A 92 6.83 -5.95 -4.76
N ASN A 93 6.38 -5.98 -3.50
CA ASN A 93 7.14 -6.41 -2.33
C ASN A 93 8.45 -5.67 -2.04
N THR A 94 8.57 -4.40 -2.46
CA THR A 94 9.67 -3.50 -2.13
C THR A 94 9.44 -2.82 -0.77
N LEU A 95 10.48 -2.76 0.05
CA LEU A 95 10.38 -2.44 1.48
C LEU A 95 11.51 -1.50 1.92
N TYR A 96 11.58 -0.32 1.30
CA TYR A 96 12.51 0.74 1.66
C TYR A 96 12.08 1.50 2.92
N GLU A 97 13.06 2.01 3.66
CA GLU A 97 12.84 3.07 4.63
C GLU A 97 12.91 4.44 3.95
N PRO A 98 12.08 5.41 4.37
CA PRO A 98 12.15 6.77 3.86
C PRO A 98 13.48 7.46 4.21
N LEU A 99 13.85 8.45 3.41
CA LEU A 99 15.00 9.33 3.68
C LEU A 99 14.66 10.41 4.72
N GLU A 100 15.69 11.14 5.17
CA GLU A 100 15.59 12.18 6.21
C GLU A 100 14.45 13.21 6.02
N PRO A 101 14.12 13.69 4.80
CA PRO A 101 13.05 14.67 4.60
C PRO A 101 11.69 14.23 5.15
N PHE A 102 11.37 12.93 5.10
CA PHE A 102 10.12 12.39 5.65
C PHE A 102 10.00 12.65 7.16
N TYR A 103 11.08 12.36 7.90
CA TYR A 103 11.10 12.48 9.36
C TYR A 103 11.13 13.94 9.83
N ARG A 104 11.67 14.86 9.01
CA ARG A 104 11.81 16.28 9.31
C ARG A 104 10.70 17.16 8.73
N ASP A 105 9.69 16.56 8.09
CA ASP A 105 8.59 17.30 7.50
C ASP A 105 7.86 18.14 8.57
N LYS A 106 7.69 19.43 8.26
CA LYS A 106 7.05 20.43 9.12
C LYS A 106 5.65 20.02 9.61
N ALA A 107 4.95 19.16 8.87
CA ALA A 107 3.61 18.68 9.21
C ALA A 107 3.56 17.90 10.52
N TRP A 108 4.68 17.32 10.97
CA TRP A 108 4.68 16.45 12.16
C TRP A 108 6.01 16.41 12.94
N ALA A 109 7.12 16.91 12.40
CA ALA A 109 8.45 16.81 13.04
C ALA A 109 8.56 17.53 14.40
N HIS A 110 7.66 18.47 14.70
CA HIS A 110 7.60 19.17 15.98
C HIS A 110 7.03 18.32 17.13
N ILE A 111 6.39 17.18 16.82
CA ILE A 111 5.73 16.31 17.80
C ILE A 111 6.76 15.45 18.55
N THR A 112 7.69 14.84 17.81
CA THR A 112 8.76 13.98 18.36
C THR A 112 9.83 13.73 17.31
N ASP A 113 10.97 13.13 17.73
CA ASP A 113 11.95 12.59 16.80
C ASP A 113 11.41 11.31 16.15
N TRP A 114 10.74 11.45 15.01
CA TRP A 114 10.10 10.35 14.31
C TRP A 114 11.07 9.29 13.81
N LYS A 115 12.32 9.65 13.53
CA LYS A 115 13.33 8.69 13.07
C LYS A 115 13.71 7.77 14.22
N ALA A 116 14.04 8.33 15.38
CA ALA A 116 14.34 7.55 16.57
C ALA A 116 13.12 6.81 17.14
N GLU A 117 11.91 7.37 16.94
CA GLU A 117 10.67 6.76 17.38
C GLU A 117 10.28 5.55 16.53
N LEU A 118 10.39 5.63 15.20
CA LEU A 118 9.96 4.57 14.29
C LEU A 118 11.03 3.48 14.07
N ALA A 119 12.32 3.75 14.29
CA ALA A 119 13.40 2.81 14.01
C ALA A 119 13.20 1.39 14.59
N PRO A 120 12.79 1.19 15.86
CA PRO A 120 12.54 -0.14 16.40
C PRO A 120 11.38 -0.87 15.70
N TYR A 121 10.39 -0.12 15.24
CA TYR A 121 9.20 -0.68 14.58
C TYR A 121 9.45 -0.95 13.09
N TYR A 122 10.36 -0.23 12.46
CA TYR A 122 10.93 -0.60 11.17
C TYR A 122 11.69 -1.93 11.26
N ASP A 123 12.53 -2.12 12.28
CA ASP A 123 13.20 -3.42 12.51
C ASP A 123 12.19 -4.57 12.67
N GLN A 124 11.20 -4.39 13.55
CA GLN A 124 10.15 -5.39 13.75
C GLN A 124 9.40 -5.70 12.44
N ALA A 125 9.02 -4.66 11.69
CA ALA A 125 8.32 -4.82 10.42
C ALA A 125 9.18 -5.56 9.38
N LYS A 126 10.48 -5.25 9.27
CA LYS A 126 11.40 -5.95 8.37
C LYS A 126 11.51 -7.44 8.70
N ARG A 127 11.62 -7.79 9.98
CA ARG A 127 11.71 -9.20 10.41
C ARG A 127 10.42 -9.97 10.15
N MET A 128 9.27 -9.37 10.42
CA MET A 128 7.96 -10.00 10.15
C MET A 128 7.64 -10.15 8.66
N LEU A 129 8.07 -9.19 7.83
CA LEU A 129 7.88 -9.25 6.38
C LEU A 129 8.97 -10.08 5.68
N GLY A 130 10.00 -10.53 6.41
CA GLY A 130 11.12 -11.30 5.87
C GLY A 130 11.90 -10.51 4.83
N VAL A 131 12.26 -9.25 5.15
CA VAL A 131 13.01 -8.37 4.23
C VAL A 131 14.42 -8.91 4.01
N THR A 132 14.78 -9.07 2.74
CA THR A 132 16.13 -9.42 2.29
C THR A 132 16.47 -8.62 1.05
N GLU A 133 17.74 -8.36 0.79
CA GLU A 133 18.17 -7.78 -0.49
C GLU A 133 18.04 -8.82 -1.60
N TYR A 134 17.66 -8.36 -2.80
CA TYR A 134 17.73 -9.18 -4.00
C TYR A 134 19.19 -9.41 -4.37
N ALA A 135 19.61 -10.68 -4.46
CA ALA A 135 21.03 -11.04 -4.58
C ALA A 135 21.52 -11.17 -6.03
N ASP A 136 20.62 -11.39 -6.98
CA ASP A 136 20.97 -11.67 -8.38
C ASP A 136 20.96 -10.38 -9.23
N MET A 137 21.49 -10.47 -10.46
CA MET A 137 21.39 -9.41 -11.47
C MET A 137 20.59 -9.94 -12.66
N THR A 138 19.48 -9.28 -12.95
CA THR A 138 18.62 -9.59 -14.09
C THR A 138 19.00 -8.76 -15.32
N PRO A 139 18.52 -9.10 -16.53
CA PRO A 139 18.73 -8.26 -17.71
C PRO A 139 18.25 -6.81 -17.52
N ALA A 140 17.16 -6.61 -16.78
CA ALA A 140 16.67 -5.27 -16.46
C ALA A 140 17.64 -4.51 -15.55
N ASP A 141 18.28 -5.17 -14.59
CA ASP A 141 19.26 -4.56 -13.68
C ASP A 141 20.51 -4.12 -14.43
N GLU A 142 20.98 -4.90 -15.40
CA GLU A 142 22.09 -4.49 -16.25
C GLU A 142 21.79 -3.20 -17.02
N VAL A 143 20.55 -3.05 -17.50
CA VAL A 143 20.11 -1.84 -18.17
C VAL A 143 20.03 -0.67 -17.19
N MET A 144 19.40 -0.87 -16.02
CA MET A 144 19.28 0.17 -15.00
C MET A 144 20.63 0.69 -14.52
N LYS A 145 21.59 -0.22 -14.27
CA LYS A 145 22.95 0.15 -13.91
C LYS A 145 23.62 1.00 -14.99
N LYS A 146 23.52 0.61 -16.26
CA LYS A 146 24.07 1.38 -17.39
C LYS A 146 23.40 2.74 -17.55
N VAL A 147 22.08 2.83 -17.33
CA VAL A 147 21.37 4.12 -17.33
C VAL A 147 21.93 5.02 -16.23
N ALA A 148 22.09 4.51 -15.01
CA ALA A 148 22.66 5.27 -13.90
C ALA A 148 24.09 5.74 -14.20
N GLU A 149 24.94 4.87 -14.76
CA GLU A 149 26.31 5.20 -15.19
C GLU A 149 26.32 6.30 -16.27
N GLU A 150 25.47 6.21 -17.30
CA GLU A 150 25.36 7.22 -18.35
C GLU A 150 24.76 8.55 -17.88
N MET A 151 24.05 8.54 -16.75
CA MET A 151 23.55 9.73 -16.06
C MET A 151 24.57 10.29 -15.06
N GLY A 152 25.71 9.62 -14.86
CA GLY A 152 26.77 10.06 -13.95
C GLY A 152 26.51 9.72 -12.48
N VAL A 153 25.56 8.84 -12.17
CA VAL A 153 25.10 8.48 -10.82
C VAL A 153 25.16 6.96 -10.57
N GLY A 154 26.07 6.26 -11.26
CA GLY A 154 26.19 4.80 -11.20
C GLY A 154 26.50 4.25 -9.80
N ASP A 155 27.06 5.07 -8.92
CA ASP A 155 27.31 4.79 -7.50
C ASP A 155 26.04 4.71 -6.65
N THR A 156 24.92 5.27 -7.13
CA THR A 156 23.62 5.19 -6.46
C THR A 156 22.85 3.92 -6.79
N PHE A 157 23.30 3.13 -7.76
CA PHE A 157 22.65 1.87 -8.14
C PHE A 157 22.86 0.81 -7.06
N HIS A 158 21.79 0.17 -6.60
CA HIS A 158 21.84 -0.84 -5.55
C HIS A 158 20.68 -1.86 -5.67
N PRO A 159 20.84 -3.07 -5.09
CA PRO A 159 19.76 -4.06 -5.05
C PRO A 159 18.60 -3.61 -4.16
N THR A 160 17.39 -4.06 -4.50
CA THR A 160 16.18 -3.67 -3.78
C THR A 160 15.92 -4.58 -2.56
N PRO A 161 15.57 -4.03 -1.38
CA PRO A 161 15.07 -4.80 -0.25
C PRO A 161 13.65 -5.30 -0.54
N VAL A 162 13.47 -6.61 -0.48
CA VAL A 162 12.24 -7.31 -0.87
C VAL A 162 11.72 -8.29 0.19
N GLY A 163 10.39 -8.41 0.28
CA GLY A 163 9.71 -9.37 1.16
C GLY A 163 9.41 -10.70 0.46
N VAL A 164 10.44 -11.50 0.19
CA VAL A 164 10.36 -12.78 -0.55
C VAL A 164 11.28 -13.81 0.08
N PHE A 165 10.82 -15.06 0.16
CA PHE A 165 11.67 -16.16 0.58
C PHE A 165 12.45 -16.74 -0.61
N PHE A 166 13.77 -16.57 -0.64
CA PHE A 166 14.66 -17.14 -1.67
C PHE A 166 15.25 -18.50 -1.29
N GLY A 167 15.12 -18.92 -0.03
CA GLY A 167 15.75 -20.15 0.48
C GLY A 167 17.15 -19.93 1.06
N GLY A 168 17.62 -20.91 1.80
CA GLY A 168 18.98 -21.00 2.31
C GLY A 168 19.90 -21.85 1.41
N PRO A 169 21.17 -22.03 1.81
CA PRO A 169 22.11 -22.88 1.07
C PRO A 169 21.56 -24.28 0.81
N GLY A 170 21.60 -24.71 -0.46
CA GLY A 170 21.13 -26.03 -0.88
C GLY A 170 19.62 -26.16 -1.11
N GLN A 171 18.85 -25.08 -1.02
CA GLN A 171 17.42 -25.07 -1.30
C GLN A 171 17.16 -24.45 -2.70
N PRO A 172 17.03 -25.25 -3.77
CA PRO A 172 16.76 -24.72 -5.11
C PRO A 172 15.39 -24.05 -5.18
N ALA A 173 15.17 -23.24 -6.21
CA ALA A 173 13.89 -22.57 -6.48
C ALA A 173 12.71 -23.57 -6.50
N GLY A 174 11.60 -23.23 -5.84
CA GLY A 174 10.42 -24.07 -5.70
C GLY A 174 10.47 -25.11 -4.58
N THR A 175 11.53 -25.11 -3.76
CA THR A 175 11.64 -26.01 -2.59
C THR A 175 10.70 -25.54 -1.49
N GLU A 176 9.86 -26.43 -0.98
CA GLU A 176 9.05 -26.21 0.22
C GLU A 176 9.92 -26.33 1.48
N VAL A 177 9.74 -25.41 2.42
CA VAL A 177 10.46 -25.34 3.69
C VAL A 177 9.47 -25.01 4.80
N ASP A 178 9.59 -25.71 5.92
CA ASP A 178 8.82 -25.42 7.13
C ASP A 178 9.18 -24.04 7.68
N ASP A 179 8.16 -23.29 8.08
CA ASP A 179 8.20 -21.93 8.64
C ASP A 179 9.61 -21.33 8.87
N PRO A 180 10.16 -20.60 7.89
CA PRO A 180 11.49 -20.03 7.97
C PRO A 180 11.58 -18.76 8.83
N TYR A 181 10.46 -18.22 9.32
CA TYR A 181 10.43 -16.90 9.96
C TYR A 181 9.93 -16.91 11.42
N PHE A 182 9.00 -17.80 11.75
CA PHE A 182 8.20 -17.70 12.97
C PHE A 182 8.35 -18.89 13.93
N GLY A 183 9.40 -19.71 13.76
CA GLY A 183 9.78 -20.75 14.73
C GLY A 183 8.76 -21.87 14.88
N GLY A 184 8.02 -22.18 13.81
CA GLY A 184 6.96 -23.19 13.77
C GLY A 184 5.56 -22.64 14.02
N ALA A 185 5.42 -21.35 14.35
CA ALA A 185 4.12 -20.70 14.52
C ALA A 185 3.50 -20.25 13.19
N GLY A 186 4.32 -20.09 12.14
CA GLY A 186 3.90 -19.67 10.81
C GLY A 186 3.66 -20.83 9.84
N PRO A 187 3.22 -20.53 8.62
CA PRO A 187 3.00 -21.54 7.60
C PRO A 187 4.30 -21.93 6.89
N ALA A 188 4.31 -23.10 6.25
CA ALA A 188 5.34 -23.47 5.28
C ALA A 188 5.42 -22.47 4.12
N ARG A 189 6.62 -22.35 3.53
CA ARG A 189 6.94 -21.41 2.46
C ARG A 189 7.66 -22.16 1.33
N ASN A 190 7.58 -21.64 0.11
CA ASN A 190 8.40 -22.15 -0.99
C ASN A 190 9.46 -21.12 -1.38
N THR A 191 10.63 -21.58 -1.78
CA THR A 191 11.67 -20.71 -2.33
C THR A 191 11.22 -20.10 -3.66
N CYS A 192 11.60 -18.84 -3.91
CA CYS A 192 11.17 -18.06 -5.06
C CYS A 192 11.60 -18.66 -6.40
N LEU A 193 10.69 -18.62 -7.38
CA LEU A 193 10.95 -19.04 -8.77
C LEU A 193 11.51 -17.91 -9.66
N ASN A 194 11.69 -16.69 -9.15
CA ASN A 194 12.11 -15.53 -9.94
C ASN A 194 11.25 -15.32 -11.21
N CYS A 195 9.92 -15.43 -11.05
CA CYS A 195 8.97 -15.49 -12.17
C CYS A 195 8.27 -14.16 -12.52
N GLY A 196 8.55 -13.07 -11.81
CA GLY A 196 7.94 -11.75 -12.06
C GLY A 196 6.43 -11.63 -11.74
N GLU A 197 5.77 -12.70 -11.29
CA GLU A 197 4.31 -12.74 -11.03
C GLU A 197 3.86 -11.97 -9.76
N CYS A 198 4.76 -11.24 -9.08
CA CYS A 198 4.46 -10.65 -7.77
C CYS A 198 3.19 -9.79 -7.80
N MET A 199 3.02 -8.92 -8.80
CA MET A 199 1.88 -7.99 -8.83
C MET A 199 0.57 -8.59 -9.35
N THR A 200 0.60 -9.80 -9.92
CA THR A 200 -0.60 -10.57 -10.26
C THR A 200 -1.03 -11.52 -9.14
N GLY A 201 -0.31 -11.53 -8.03
CA GLY A 201 -0.50 -12.49 -6.94
C GLY A 201 0.45 -13.66 -7.07
N CYS A 202 1.33 -13.84 -6.08
CA CYS A 202 2.28 -14.96 -6.08
C CYS A 202 1.55 -16.27 -5.78
N ARG A 203 1.46 -17.15 -6.78
CA ARG A 203 0.85 -18.49 -6.70
C ARG A 203 1.79 -19.57 -6.19
N HIS A 204 3.05 -19.21 -6.00
CA HIS A 204 4.15 -20.15 -5.72
C HIS A 204 4.59 -20.10 -4.28
N ASN A 205 3.78 -19.57 -3.38
CA ASN A 205 4.05 -19.51 -1.96
C ASN A 205 5.36 -18.83 -1.48
N ALA A 206 6.03 -18.05 -2.34
CA ALA A 206 7.32 -17.42 -2.01
C ALA A 206 7.22 -15.97 -1.51
N LYS A 207 6.27 -15.17 -2.06
CA LYS A 207 6.06 -13.77 -1.65
C LYS A 207 5.45 -13.70 -0.25
N ASN A 208 6.03 -12.92 0.66
CA ASN A 208 5.57 -12.79 2.04
C ASN A 208 4.35 -11.87 2.13
N THR A 209 3.18 -12.40 1.80
CA THR A 209 1.90 -11.68 1.94
C THR A 209 1.36 -11.77 3.36
N LEU A 210 0.37 -10.92 3.66
CA LEU A 210 -0.16 -10.81 5.03
C LEU A 210 -0.88 -12.07 5.50
N VAL A 211 -1.48 -12.84 4.59
CA VAL A 211 -2.08 -14.16 4.85
C VAL A 211 -1.04 -15.25 5.13
N LYS A 212 0.25 -14.92 5.09
CA LYS A 212 1.38 -15.83 5.35
C LYS A 212 2.25 -15.36 6.53
N ASN A 213 1.91 -14.22 7.16
CA ASN A 213 2.58 -13.69 8.36
C ASN A 213 1.56 -13.12 9.36
N TYR A 214 1.45 -11.80 9.50
CA TYR A 214 0.60 -11.10 10.49
C TYR A 214 -0.83 -11.65 10.57
N LEU A 215 -1.53 -11.72 9.43
CA LEU A 215 -2.93 -12.14 9.44
C LEU A 215 -3.07 -13.65 9.69
N TYR A 216 -2.12 -14.45 9.20
CA TYR A 216 -2.06 -15.87 9.52
C TYR A 216 -1.95 -16.10 11.03
N LEU A 217 -0.95 -15.46 11.67
CA LEU A 217 -0.69 -15.56 13.10
C LEU A 217 -1.87 -15.00 13.92
N ALA A 218 -2.50 -13.92 13.47
CA ALA A 218 -3.67 -13.35 14.12
C ALA A 218 -4.84 -14.35 14.12
N GLU A 219 -5.09 -15.05 13.01
CA GLU A 219 -6.13 -16.08 12.93
C GLU A 219 -5.80 -17.29 13.81
N GLN A 220 -4.52 -17.72 13.88
CA GLN A 220 -4.10 -18.76 14.83
C GLN A 220 -4.33 -18.35 16.29
N ASN A 221 -4.20 -17.06 16.60
CA ASN A 221 -4.50 -16.49 17.91
C ASN A 221 -6.00 -16.14 18.12
N GLY A 222 -6.89 -16.52 17.19
CA GLY A 222 -8.34 -16.41 17.36
C GLY A 222 -8.98 -15.16 16.75
N ALA A 223 -8.26 -14.34 15.98
CA ALA A 223 -8.89 -13.27 15.20
C ALA A 223 -9.87 -13.86 14.17
N THR A 224 -11.06 -13.27 14.03
CA THR A 224 -12.06 -13.73 13.04
C THR A 224 -12.10 -12.81 11.83
N VAL A 225 -11.73 -13.32 10.64
CA VAL A 225 -11.82 -12.57 9.39
C VAL A 225 -13.18 -12.81 8.71
N HIS A 226 -13.89 -11.74 8.38
CA HIS A 226 -15.15 -11.74 7.61
C HIS A 226 -14.87 -11.23 6.18
N PRO A 227 -14.55 -12.11 5.22
CA PRO A 227 -14.37 -11.71 3.82
C PRO A 227 -15.70 -11.29 3.18
N LEU A 228 -15.64 -10.62 2.03
CA LEU A 228 -16.80 -10.12 1.27
C LEU A 228 -17.79 -9.32 2.12
N THR A 229 -17.27 -8.54 3.07
CA THR A 229 -18.02 -7.74 4.03
C THR A 229 -17.60 -6.28 3.91
N THR A 230 -18.38 -5.49 3.18
CA THR A 230 -18.11 -4.06 2.96
C THR A 230 -18.78 -3.23 4.05
N VAL A 231 -17.98 -2.58 4.90
CA VAL A 231 -18.51 -1.62 5.87
C VAL A 231 -19.08 -0.40 5.17
N THR A 232 -20.25 0.04 5.60
CA THR A 232 -20.98 1.16 5.01
C THR A 232 -21.31 2.25 6.02
N ASP A 233 -21.32 1.93 7.32
CA ASP A 233 -21.65 2.89 8.38
C ASP A 233 -20.94 2.52 9.69
N VAL A 234 -20.54 3.53 10.46
CA VAL A 234 -19.95 3.41 11.81
C VAL A 234 -20.55 4.53 12.65
N ARG A 235 -21.16 4.20 13.78
CA ARG A 235 -21.83 5.17 14.67
C ARG A 235 -21.49 4.92 16.13
N PRO A 236 -21.22 5.97 16.93
CA PRO A 236 -21.10 5.83 18.37
C PRO A 236 -22.40 5.29 18.98
N LEU A 237 -22.28 4.45 19.99
CA LEU A 237 -23.41 4.00 20.82
C LEU A 237 -23.55 4.92 22.05
N PRO A 238 -24.79 5.19 22.53
CA PRO A 238 -25.03 6.01 23.72
C PRO A 238 -24.27 5.54 24.97
N GLU A 239 -24.12 4.22 25.12
CA GLU A 239 -23.45 3.55 26.23
C GLU A 239 -21.92 3.43 26.08
N GLY A 240 -21.35 3.96 24.99
CA GLY A 240 -19.95 3.79 24.61
C GLY A 240 -19.74 2.65 23.61
N GLY A 241 -18.63 2.70 22.88
CA GLY A 241 -18.36 1.82 21.74
C GLY A 241 -19.14 2.22 20.48
N TYR A 242 -19.22 1.30 19.52
CA TYR A 242 -19.66 1.59 18.16
C TYR A 242 -20.57 0.51 17.58
N GLU A 243 -21.61 0.96 16.87
CA GLU A 243 -22.36 0.15 15.92
C GLU A 243 -21.68 0.25 14.54
N VAL A 244 -21.35 -0.88 13.93
CA VAL A 244 -20.76 -0.96 12.59
C VAL A 244 -21.68 -1.76 11.68
N ARG A 245 -22.17 -1.11 10.62
CA ARG A 245 -23.01 -1.75 9.61
C ARG A 245 -22.17 -2.12 8.40
N ALA A 246 -22.30 -3.37 7.98
CA ALA A 246 -21.66 -3.88 6.80
C ALA A 246 -22.67 -4.58 5.89
N ARG A 247 -22.40 -4.55 4.59
CA ARG A 247 -23.16 -5.26 3.57
C ARG A 247 -22.31 -6.38 2.96
N TRP A 248 -22.96 -7.46 2.56
CA TRP A 248 -22.31 -8.48 1.73
C TRP A 248 -21.88 -7.86 0.40
N THR A 249 -20.60 -7.95 0.07
CA THR A 249 -20.02 -7.25 -1.08
C THR A 249 -20.65 -7.66 -2.41
N LYS A 250 -21.05 -8.94 -2.55
CA LYS A 250 -21.68 -9.45 -3.76
C LYS A 250 -23.16 -9.05 -3.90
N ALA A 251 -23.76 -8.44 -2.88
CA ALA A 251 -25.16 -8.06 -2.91
C ALA A 251 -25.42 -6.94 -3.93
N LYS A 252 -26.23 -7.24 -4.94
CA LYS A 252 -26.66 -6.28 -5.99
C LYS A 252 -27.78 -5.34 -5.54
N ALA A 253 -28.53 -5.71 -4.50
CA ALA A 253 -29.57 -4.88 -3.89
C ALA A 253 -29.38 -4.84 -2.37
N SER A 254 -29.69 -3.70 -1.75
CA SER A 254 -29.64 -3.52 -0.30
C SER A 254 -30.88 -4.11 0.37
N ARG A 255 -31.02 -5.44 0.34
CA ARG A 255 -32.08 -6.15 1.09
C ARG A 255 -31.62 -6.36 2.53
N ARG A 256 -32.55 -6.42 3.51
CA ARG A 256 -32.22 -6.65 4.93
C ARG A 256 -31.32 -7.87 5.16
N THR A 257 -31.49 -8.93 4.38
CA THR A 257 -30.69 -10.16 4.48
C THR A 257 -29.24 -10.01 4.03
N ALA A 258 -28.90 -8.92 3.33
CA ALA A 258 -27.55 -8.63 2.86
C ALA A 258 -26.78 -7.67 3.79
N VAL A 259 -27.39 -7.20 4.87
CA VAL A 259 -26.80 -6.25 5.82
C VAL A 259 -26.64 -6.92 7.17
N LYS A 260 -25.47 -6.77 7.77
CA LYS A 260 -25.16 -7.22 9.12
C LYS A 260 -24.70 -6.02 9.96
N THR A 261 -25.11 -6.02 11.21
CA THR A 261 -24.67 -5.06 12.21
C THR A 261 -23.77 -5.77 13.20
N PHE A 262 -22.67 -5.11 13.55
CA PHE A 262 -21.73 -5.52 14.58
C PHE A 262 -21.67 -4.45 15.66
N ARG A 263 -21.44 -4.85 16.91
CA ARG A 263 -21.14 -3.94 18.01
C ARG A 263 -19.73 -4.22 18.50
N ALA A 264 -18.93 -3.16 18.65
CA ALA A 264 -17.57 -3.28 19.17
C ALA A 264 -17.23 -2.13 20.11
N GLU A 265 -16.39 -2.41 21.11
CA GLU A 265 -15.90 -1.37 22.02
C GLU A 265 -14.98 -0.38 21.29
N GLN A 266 -14.11 -0.91 20.42
CA GLN A 266 -13.12 -0.16 19.68
C GLN A 266 -13.22 -0.48 18.18
N VAL A 267 -12.96 0.51 17.32
CA VAL A 267 -12.93 0.31 15.86
C VAL A 267 -11.67 0.89 15.25
N ILE A 268 -11.01 0.12 14.39
CA ILE A 268 -9.80 0.53 13.68
C ILE A 268 -10.10 0.61 12.18
N PHE A 269 -9.93 1.77 11.58
CA PHE A 269 -10.01 1.95 10.13
C PHE A 269 -8.65 1.60 9.50
N ALA A 270 -8.67 0.60 8.61
CA ALA A 270 -7.50 0.12 7.88
C ALA A 270 -7.86 -0.28 6.44
N ALA A 271 -8.79 0.45 5.81
CA ALA A 271 -9.42 0.11 4.54
C ALA A 271 -8.62 0.57 3.30
N ALA A 272 -7.30 0.71 3.45
CA ALA A 272 -6.38 1.45 2.59
C ALA A 272 -6.66 2.96 2.58
N SER A 273 -5.65 3.76 2.23
CA SER A 273 -5.72 5.23 2.35
C SER A 273 -7.00 5.82 1.73
N LEU A 274 -7.29 5.47 0.49
CA LEU A 274 -8.48 5.94 -0.22
C LEU A 274 -9.78 5.37 0.36
N GLY A 275 -9.79 4.10 0.77
CA GLY A 275 -10.98 3.45 1.30
C GLY A 275 -11.39 4.00 2.67
N THR A 276 -10.40 4.25 3.54
CA THR A 276 -10.60 4.90 4.84
C THR A 276 -11.09 6.33 4.67
N GLN A 277 -10.43 7.15 3.84
CA GLN A 277 -10.88 8.50 3.55
C GLN A 277 -12.30 8.53 2.97
N ARG A 278 -12.62 7.66 2.01
CA ARG A 278 -13.96 7.59 1.39
C ARG A 278 -15.03 7.26 2.41
N LEU A 279 -14.76 6.32 3.32
CA LEU A 279 -15.71 5.96 4.36
C LEU A 279 -15.88 7.11 5.35
N LEU A 280 -14.80 7.70 5.87
CA LEU A 280 -14.86 8.80 6.83
C LEU A 280 -15.53 10.06 6.26
N HIS A 281 -15.23 10.44 5.02
CA HIS A 281 -15.89 11.56 4.32
C HIS A 281 -17.40 11.36 4.25
N ARG A 282 -17.82 10.15 3.90
CA ARG A 282 -19.23 9.77 3.86
C ARG A 282 -19.87 9.81 5.25
N LEU A 283 -19.22 9.22 6.26
CA LEU A 283 -19.72 9.20 7.64
C LEU A 283 -19.90 10.59 8.22
N LYS A 284 -18.98 11.51 7.92
CA LYS A 284 -19.07 12.92 8.29
C LYS A 284 -20.24 13.60 7.57
N ALA A 285 -20.33 13.46 6.25
CA ALA A 285 -21.38 14.09 5.45
C ALA A 285 -22.80 13.57 5.75
N GLU A 286 -22.94 12.28 6.08
CA GLU A 286 -24.22 11.65 6.41
C GLU A 286 -24.59 11.76 7.91
N GLY A 287 -23.73 12.39 8.73
CA GLY A 287 -23.99 12.66 10.14
C GLY A 287 -23.79 11.47 11.10
N SER A 288 -23.15 10.39 10.64
CA SER A 288 -22.77 9.25 11.49
C SER A 288 -21.55 9.57 12.36
N LEU A 289 -20.61 10.36 11.84
CA LEU A 289 -19.43 10.88 12.55
C LEU A 289 -19.17 12.36 12.20
N PRO A 290 -20.08 13.30 12.56
CA PRO A 290 -20.02 14.70 12.12
C PRO A 290 -18.82 15.49 12.67
N GLU A 291 -18.29 15.09 13.84
CA GLU A 291 -17.22 15.79 14.56
C GLU A 291 -15.81 15.35 14.14
N ILE A 292 -15.67 14.59 13.04
CA ILE A 292 -14.34 14.25 12.51
C ILE A 292 -13.67 15.57 12.13
N SER A 293 -12.39 15.74 12.48
CA SER A 293 -11.61 16.93 12.15
C SER A 293 -11.81 17.42 10.71
N ASP A 294 -11.86 18.74 10.53
CA ASP A 294 -11.88 19.39 9.21
C ASP A 294 -10.57 19.20 8.42
N ARG A 295 -9.55 18.61 9.05
CA ARG A 295 -8.31 18.16 8.38
C ARG A 295 -8.51 16.89 7.55
N LEU A 296 -9.67 16.24 7.62
CA LEU A 296 -9.97 15.07 6.81
C LEU A 296 -9.79 15.36 5.31
N GLY A 297 -8.94 14.55 4.68
CA GLY A 297 -8.56 14.64 3.28
C GLY A 297 -7.43 15.62 2.97
N VAL A 298 -6.98 16.42 3.93
CA VAL A 298 -5.85 17.35 3.74
C VAL A 298 -4.52 16.59 3.83
N LEU A 299 -3.52 17.05 3.07
CA LEU A 299 -2.21 16.39 2.93
C LEU A 299 -2.30 14.96 2.39
N THR A 300 -3.30 14.71 1.53
CA THR A 300 -3.32 13.49 0.73
C THR A 300 -2.27 13.60 -0.37
N ARG A 301 -1.40 12.61 -0.50
CA ARG A 301 -0.26 12.65 -1.41
C ARG A 301 -0.23 11.45 -2.32
N THR A 302 0.42 11.67 -3.45
CA THR A 302 1.02 10.62 -4.27
C THR A 302 2.53 10.76 -4.12
N ASN A 303 3.31 9.70 -4.35
CA ASN A 303 4.78 9.81 -4.38
C ASN A 303 5.28 10.60 -5.62
N SER A 304 4.50 11.53 -6.19
CA SER A 304 4.82 12.29 -7.41
C SER A 304 5.36 11.38 -8.51
N GLU A 305 4.51 10.46 -8.98
CA GLU A 305 4.97 9.32 -9.76
C GLU A 305 4.89 9.55 -11.27
N ALA A 306 5.88 9.01 -11.98
CA ALA A 306 5.77 8.70 -13.40
C ALA A 306 5.95 7.19 -13.59
N ILE A 307 5.00 6.58 -14.30
CA ILE A 307 5.08 5.17 -14.68
C ILE A 307 5.33 5.17 -16.18
N LEU A 308 6.52 4.76 -16.60
CA LEU A 308 6.94 4.85 -18.01
C LEU A 308 7.41 3.48 -18.49
N TRP A 309 7.10 3.09 -19.72
CA TRP A 309 7.41 1.74 -20.23
C TRP A 309 8.39 1.79 -21.39
N ALA A 310 9.38 0.90 -21.37
CA ALA A 310 10.20 0.58 -22.54
C ALA A 310 9.90 -0.87 -22.98
N THR A 311 9.50 -1.05 -24.24
CA THR A 311 9.10 -2.36 -24.79
C THR A 311 10.01 -2.78 -25.93
N ALA A 312 10.84 -3.81 -25.73
CA ALA A 312 11.71 -4.41 -26.74
C ALA A 312 10.96 -4.82 -28.03
N VAL A 313 11.66 -4.74 -29.17
CA VAL A 313 11.10 -5.07 -30.50
C VAL A 313 10.84 -6.56 -30.70
N ASP A 314 11.58 -7.41 -29.98
CA ASP A 314 11.45 -8.87 -29.97
C ASP A 314 11.59 -9.41 -28.53
N ASP A 315 11.45 -10.73 -28.37
CA ASP A 315 11.54 -11.46 -27.11
C ASP A 315 12.83 -12.30 -27.00
N SER A 316 13.92 -11.86 -27.64
CA SER A 316 15.23 -12.52 -27.56
C SER A 316 15.86 -12.47 -26.16
N VAL A 317 15.46 -11.47 -25.36
CA VAL A 317 15.78 -11.35 -23.93
C VAL A 317 14.49 -11.51 -23.15
N ASP A 318 14.51 -12.36 -22.12
CA ASP A 318 13.36 -12.54 -21.24
C ASP A 318 13.35 -11.49 -20.13
N TRP A 319 12.62 -10.39 -20.36
CA TRP A 319 12.53 -9.29 -19.41
C TRP A 319 11.65 -9.59 -18.17
N THR A 320 11.10 -10.81 -18.05
CA THR A 320 10.29 -11.22 -16.88
C THR A 320 11.11 -11.80 -15.74
N GLU A 321 12.40 -12.07 -15.95
CA GLU A 321 13.27 -12.71 -14.97
C GLU A 321 13.41 -11.88 -13.69
N GLY A 322 13.34 -12.57 -12.54
CA GLY A 322 13.47 -12.00 -11.21
C GLY A 322 12.14 -11.81 -10.49
N VAL A 323 12.18 -11.15 -9.34
CA VAL A 323 10.97 -10.61 -8.70
C VAL A 323 10.51 -9.34 -9.43
N ALA A 324 9.34 -8.78 -9.07
CA ALA A 324 8.80 -7.63 -9.79
C ALA A 324 9.75 -6.43 -9.86
N ILE A 325 10.49 -6.15 -8.77
CA ILE A 325 11.49 -5.08 -8.67
C ILE A 325 12.73 -5.64 -7.97
N THR A 326 13.89 -5.49 -8.61
CA THR A 326 15.14 -6.16 -8.22
C THR A 326 16.27 -5.19 -7.87
N SER A 327 16.26 -3.99 -8.44
CA SER A 327 17.25 -2.95 -8.17
C SER A 327 16.61 -1.56 -8.14
N SER A 328 17.40 -0.55 -7.80
CA SER A 328 17.02 0.85 -7.98
C SER A 328 18.23 1.76 -8.12
N PHE A 329 18.01 3.02 -8.50
CA PHE A 329 19.02 4.07 -8.42
C PHE A 329 18.39 5.46 -8.18
N HIS A 330 19.21 6.43 -7.81
CA HIS A 330 18.79 7.81 -7.51
C HIS A 330 19.49 8.79 -8.47
N PRO A 331 18.78 9.32 -9.50
CA PRO A 331 19.38 10.31 -10.40
C PRO A 331 19.63 11.67 -9.75
N ASP A 332 18.95 11.97 -8.66
CA ASP A 332 19.14 13.16 -7.83
C ASP A 332 18.67 12.88 -6.39
N GLU A 333 18.78 13.87 -5.51
CA GLU A 333 18.44 13.76 -4.08
C GLU A 333 16.94 13.56 -3.79
N HIS A 334 16.07 13.75 -4.78
CA HIS A 334 14.62 13.71 -4.62
C HIS A 334 13.94 12.63 -5.42
N THR A 335 14.63 12.00 -6.38
CA THR A 335 14.05 11.08 -7.34
C THR A 335 14.59 9.67 -7.13
N HIS A 336 13.71 8.68 -7.24
CA HIS A 336 14.02 7.26 -7.11
C HIS A 336 13.45 6.51 -8.32
N ILE A 337 14.25 5.66 -8.97
CA ILE A 337 13.84 4.90 -10.17
C ILE A 337 14.02 3.40 -9.94
N GLU A 338 12.97 2.64 -10.22
CA GLU A 338 12.91 1.19 -10.06
C GLU A 338 12.46 0.50 -11.37
N PRO A 339 13.09 -0.62 -11.77
CA PRO A 339 12.62 -1.45 -12.88
C PRO A 339 11.51 -2.40 -12.41
N VAL A 340 10.29 -2.18 -12.90
CA VAL A 340 9.15 -3.03 -12.62
C VAL A 340 8.87 -3.97 -13.80
N ARG A 341 8.64 -5.25 -13.50
CA ARG A 341 8.23 -6.27 -14.48
C ARG A 341 6.99 -7.03 -14.03
N TYR A 342 6.39 -7.72 -15.00
CA TYR A 342 5.25 -8.61 -14.79
C TYR A 342 5.63 -10.03 -15.24
N GLY A 343 4.98 -11.04 -14.66
CA GLY A 343 5.21 -12.43 -15.02
C GLY A 343 4.80 -12.76 -16.46
N LYS A 344 5.22 -13.95 -16.90
CA LYS A 344 4.95 -14.45 -18.25
C LYS A 344 3.45 -14.57 -18.52
N GLY A 345 3.05 -14.24 -19.75
CA GLY A 345 1.69 -14.46 -20.24
C GLY A 345 0.94 -13.17 -20.55
N ALA A 346 -0.37 -13.32 -20.80
CA ALA A 346 -1.19 -12.21 -21.25
C ALA A 346 -1.51 -11.22 -20.12
N SER A 347 -1.49 -9.92 -20.41
CA SER A 347 -1.78 -8.88 -19.42
C SER A 347 -2.75 -7.83 -19.96
N VAL A 348 -3.62 -7.30 -19.11
CA VAL A 348 -4.45 -6.10 -19.42
C VAL A 348 -3.73 -4.79 -19.09
N MET A 349 -2.59 -4.83 -18.39
CA MET A 349 -1.81 -3.62 -18.06
C MET A 349 -1.43 -2.75 -19.26
N PRO A 350 -1.14 -3.28 -20.46
CA PRO A 350 -0.87 -2.44 -21.63
C PRO A 350 -2.01 -1.49 -22.01
N LEU A 351 -3.25 -1.78 -21.58
CA LEU A 351 -4.40 -0.90 -21.81
C LEU A 351 -4.31 0.41 -21.02
N MET A 352 -3.44 0.47 -20.00
CA MET A 352 -3.17 1.68 -19.22
C MET A 352 -2.02 2.52 -19.79
N ALA A 353 -1.38 2.05 -20.86
CA ALA A 353 -0.27 2.74 -21.51
C ALA A 353 -0.73 3.48 -22.78
N THR A 354 -0.04 4.58 -23.09
CA THR A 354 -0.20 5.36 -24.32
C THR A 354 1.16 5.87 -24.80
N VAL A 355 1.23 6.54 -25.94
CA VAL A 355 2.49 7.12 -26.44
C VAL A 355 3.13 8.02 -25.38
N LEU A 356 4.46 8.05 -25.29
CA LEU A 356 5.16 9.00 -24.44
C LEU A 356 4.88 10.44 -24.93
N VAL A 357 4.47 11.33 -24.03
CA VAL A 357 4.10 12.71 -24.36
C VAL A 357 4.99 13.69 -23.60
N ASP A 358 5.86 14.40 -24.32
CA ASP A 358 6.65 15.50 -23.75
C ASP A 358 5.78 16.71 -23.41
N GLU A 359 6.24 17.49 -22.44
CA GLU A 359 5.74 18.84 -22.21
C GLU A 359 6.42 19.80 -23.19
N LEU A 360 5.62 20.56 -23.94
CA LEU A 360 6.09 21.57 -24.88
C LEU A 360 5.63 22.95 -24.41
N GLU A 361 6.55 23.91 -24.46
CA GLU A 361 6.25 25.30 -24.08
C GLU A 361 5.12 25.84 -24.97
N HIS A 362 4.03 26.29 -24.34
CA HIS A 362 2.82 26.84 -24.99
C HIS A 362 1.91 25.85 -25.74
N GLU A 363 2.02 24.54 -25.52
CA GLU A 363 1.08 23.55 -26.08
C GLU A 363 0.42 22.71 -24.97
N PRO A 364 -0.92 22.61 -24.92
CA PRO A 364 -1.59 21.69 -24.00
C PRO A 364 -1.15 20.25 -24.27
N ARG A 365 -0.77 19.50 -23.22
CA ARG A 365 -0.30 18.10 -23.37
C ARG A 365 -1.28 17.19 -24.09
N ALA A 366 -2.58 17.43 -23.97
CA ALA A 366 -3.60 16.70 -24.73
C ALA A 366 -3.46 16.87 -26.26
N LEU A 367 -3.04 18.06 -26.72
CA LEU A 367 -2.78 18.31 -28.15
C LEU A 367 -1.49 17.61 -28.60
N THR A 368 -0.42 17.70 -27.82
CA THR A 368 0.84 16.97 -28.06
C THR A 368 0.56 15.47 -28.16
N TRP A 369 -0.26 14.94 -27.25
CA TRP A 369 -0.66 13.53 -27.25
C TRP A 369 -1.37 13.12 -28.54
N VAL A 370 -2.35 13.88 -29.03
CA VAL A 370 -3.03 13.58 -30.29
C VAL A 370 -2.04 13.53 -31.46
N LYS A 371 -1.07 14.46 -31.50
CA LYS A 371 -0.01 14.47 -32.52
C LYS A 371 0.89 13.24 -32.41
N GLU A 372 1.33 12.88 -31.21
CA GLU A 372 2.18 11.72 -30.99
C GLU A 372 1.46 10.39 -31.24
N VAL A 373 0.18 10.27 -30.90
CA VAL A 373 -0.65 9.11 -31.27
C VAL A 373 -0.72 8.98 -32.79
N TRP A 374 -0.94 10.09 -33.51
CA TRP A 374 -1.00 10.08 -34.96
C TRP A 374 0.35 9.67 -35.60
N LYS A 375 1.47 10.22 -35.10
CA LYS A 375 2.83 9.86 -35.55
C LYS A 375 3.16 8.40 -35.23
N GLY A 376 2.89 7.97 -34.00
CA GLY A 376 3.18 6.66 -33.42
C GLY A 376 2.13 5.57 -33.70
N ARG A 377 1.11 5.83 -34.52
CA ARG A 377 0.02 4.86 -34.79
C ARG A 377 0.50 3.47 -35.25
N ARG A 378 1.69 3.37 -35.83
CA ARG A 378 2.32 2.11 -36.23
C ARG A 378 2.98 1.38 -35.05
N SER A 379 3.63 2.09 -34.13
CA SER A 379 4.25 1.52 -32.92
C SER A 379 3.23 1.18 -31.83
N LEU A 380 2.02 1.75 -31.87
CA LEU A 380 0.92 1.33 -30.98
C LEU A 380 0.61 -0.17 -31.11
N ARG A 381 0.89 -0.79 -32.26
CA ARG A 381 0.76 -2.26 -32.42
C ARG A 381 1.63 -3.04 -31.43
N ASP A 382 2.74 -2.47 -30.97
CA ASP A 382 3.65 -3.10 -30.00
C ASP A 382 3.04 -3.17 -28.59
N LEU A 383 2.12 -2.24 -28.25
CA LEU A 383 1.31 -2.28 -27.01
C LEU A 383 0.26 -3.40 -27.05
N TYR A 384 -0.29 -3.68 -28.22
CA TYR A 384 -1.44 -4.59 -28.38
C TYR A 384 -1.05 -6.07 -28.51
N GLY A 385 0.24 -6.40 -28.43
CA GLY A 385 0.74 -7.78 -28.31
C GLY A 385 0.56 -8.35 -26.90
N LEU A 386 -0.68 -8.40 -26.40
CA LEU A 386 -1.00 -8.68 -24.99
C LEU A 386 -0.33 -9.94 -24.42
N SER A 387 -0.14 -10.98 -25.24
CA SER A 387 0.44 -12.28 -24.85
C SER A 387 1.97 -12.32 -24.78
N SER A 388 2.68 -11.39 -25.43
CA SER A 388 4.14 -11.29 -25.40
C SER A 388 4.64 -10.01 -24.73
N TRP A 389 3.73 -9.11 -24.33
CA TRP A 389 4.07 -7.81 -23.79
C TRP A 389 4.98 -7.88 -22.55
N SER A 390 4.66 -8.73 -21.57
CA SER A 390 5.45 -8.81 -20.33
C SER A 390 6.87 -9.30 -20.58
N ARG A 391 7.04 -10.24 -21.52
CA ARG A 391 8.35 -10.76 -21.96
C ARG A 391 9.24 -9.74 -22.65
N ARG A 392 8.70 -8.58 -23.05
CA ARG A 392 9.41 -7.55 -23.80
C ARG A 392 9.50 -6.22 -23.07
N THR A 393 8.82 -6.05 -21.93
CA THR A 393 8.60 -4.72 -21.34
C THR A 393 9.18 -4.62 -19.95
N VAL A 394 9.92 -3.53 -19.72
CA VAL A 394 10.31 -3.06 -18.39
C VAL A 394 9.66 -1.71 -18.15
N VAL A 395 9.11 -1.53 -16.96
CA VAL A 395 8.52 -0.25 -16.52
C VAL A 395 9.55 0.46 -15.65
N ALA A 396 9.83 1.73 -15.94
CA ALA A 396 10.49 2.62 -15.00
C ALA A 396 9.41 3.21 -14.10
N LEU A 397 9.35 2.73 -12.85
CA LEU A 397 8.60 3.40 -11.79
C LEU A 397 9.49 4.50 -11.24
N VAL A 398 9.05 5.74 -11.38
CA VAL A 398 9.75 6.92 -10.85
C VAL A 398 8.92 7.53 -9.75
N MET A 399 9.55 7.81 -8.62
CA MET A 399 8.95 8.44 -7.44
C MET A 399 9.78 9.65 -7.04
N GLN A 400 9.13 10.68 -6.48
CA GLN A 400 9.80 11.84 -5.90
C GLN A 400 9.35 12.18 -4.49
N THR A 401 10.27 12.70 -3.66
CA THR A 401 10.03 13.19 -2.29
C THR A 401 9.47 14.62 -2.23
N LEU A 402 8.89 15.15 -3.30
CA LEU A 402 8.42 16.54 -3.35
C LEU A 402 7.31 16.81 -2.32
N ASP A 403 7.34 17.97 -1.66
CA ASP A 403 6.28 18.41 -0.74
C ASP A 403 5.11 19.01 -1.54
N ASN A 404 4.36 18.14 -2.20
CA ASN A 404 3.08 18.45 -2.83
C ASN A 404 1.98 17.56 -2.28
N SER A 405 0.73 18.05 -2.37
CA SER A 405 -0.43 17.28 -1.96
C SER A 405 -1.66 17.66 -2.77
N ILE A 406 -2.63 16.77 -2.76
CA ILE A 406 -4.03 17.05 -3.06
C ILE A 406 -4.83 17.08 -1.76
N THR A 407 -6.05 17.57 -1.85
CA THR A 407 -7.04 17.47 -0.78
C THR A 407 -8.20 16.62 -1.28
N THR A 408 -8.51 15.51 -0.62
CA THR A 408 -9.73 14.74 -0.95
C THR A 408 -10.94 15.40 -0.32
N VAL A 409 -12.04 15.41 -1.06
CA VAL A 409 -13.28 16.07 -0.63
C VAL A 409 -14.49 15.19 -0.93
N TRP A 410 -15.49 15.25 -0.07
CA TRP A 410 -16.81 14.71 -0.39
C TRP A 410 -17.59 15.70 -1.26
N ARG A 411 -18.12 15.24 -2.39
CA ARG A 411 -19.03 16.00 -3.23
C ARG A 411 -20.36 15.28 -3.34
N GLN A 412 -21.41 16.04 -3.59
CA GLN A 412 -22.75 15.51 -3.75
C GLN A 412 -23.37 16.02 -5.04
N ARG A 413 -23.97 15.11 -5.81
CA ARG A 413 -24.76 15.42 -7.00
C ARG A 413 -26.14 14.79 -6.83
N GLY A 414 -27.10 15.60 -6.37
CA GLY A 414 -28.42 15.12 -5.98
C GLY A 414 -28.33 14.11 -4.82
N PRO A 415 -28.92 12.91 -4.90
CA PRO A 415 -28.83 11.90 -3.83
C PRO A 415 -27.51 11.11 -3.84
N ILE A 416 -26.62 11.32 -4.81
CA ILE A 416 -25.39 10.53 -4.96
C ILE A 416 -24.20 11.35 -4.42
N GLY A 417 -23.64 10.89 -3.30
CA GLY A 417 -22.36 11.36 -2.81
C GLY A 417 -21.19 10.59 -3.44
N TYR A 418 -20.09 11.28 -3.70
CA TYR A 418 -18.87 10.69 -4.24
C TYR A 418 -17.65 11.43 -3.72
N MET A 419 -16.52 10.74 -3.64
CA MET A 419 -15.25 11.36 -3.28
C MET A 419 -14.59 11.94 -4.53
N SER A 420 -14.01 13.12 -4.37
CA SER A 420 -13.31 13.86 -5.40
C SER A 420 -12.02 14.43 -4.80
N SER A 421 -11.28 15.22 -5.56
CA SER A 421 -10.05 15.86 -5.11
C SER A 421 -9.90 17.27 -5.68
N THR A 422 -9.07 18.07 -5.01
CA THR A 422 -8.63 19.40 -5.45
C THR A 422 -7.14 19.55 -5.16
N GLN A 423 -6.49 20.54 -5.77
CA GLN A 423 -5.13 20.93 -5.40
C GLN A 423 -5.03 21.18 -3.88
N GLY A 424 -3.96 20.67 -3.27
CA GLY A 424 -3.65 20.82 -1.87
C GLY A 424 -2.45 21.73 -1.64
N HIS A 425 -1.58 21.34 -0.70
CA HIS A 425 -0.37 22.09 -0.36
C HIS A 425 0.69 21.98 -1.47
N GLY A 426 1.52 23.01 -1.59
CA GLY A 426 2.67 23.00 -2.50
C GLY A 426 2.29 23.12 -3.98
N ALA A 427 3.23 22.74 -4.83
CA ALA A 427 3.02 22.71 -6.28
C ALA A 427 2.03 21.60 -6.67
N PRO A 428 1.37 21.68 -7.83
CA PRO A 428 0.61 20.55 -8.37
C PRO A 428 1.48 19.30 -8.51
N ASN A 429 0.85 18.13 -8.41
CA ASN A 429 1.52 16.87 -8.70
C ASN A 429 2.11 16.93 -10.11
N PRO A 430 3.40 16.63 -10.30
CA PRO A 430 4.02 16.71 -11.61
C PRO A 430 3.34 15.72 -12.54
N THR A 431 2.96 16.19 -13.72
CA THR A 431 2.45 15.31 -14.79
C THR A 431 3.58 14.93 -15.76
N TYR A 432 4.69 15.66 -15.71
CA TYR A 432 5.88 15.49 -16.51
C TYR A 432 7.11 15.61 -15.60
N ILE A 433 8.00 14.62 -15.65
CA ILE A 433 9.23 14.56 -14.86
C ILE A 433 10.40 14.41 -15.84
N PRO A 434 11.14 15.49 -16.17
CA PRO A 434 12.17 15.45 -17.21
C PRO A 434 13.21 14.34 -17.01
N VAL A 435 13.66 14.14 -15.78
CA VAL A 435 14.65 13.11 -15.43
C VAL A 435 14.12 11.70 -15.65
N ALA A 436 12.83 11.46 -15.38
CA ALA A 436 12.17 10.18 -15.67
C ALA A 436 12.13 9.89 -17.17
N TYR A 437 11.84 10.93 -17.96
CA TYR A 437 11.76 10.85 -19.42
C TYR A 437 13.12 10.60 -20.06
N ASP A 438 14.18 11.23 -19.56
CA ASP A 438 15.55 10.95 -19.99
C ASP A 438 15.94 9.50 -19.65
N ALA A 439 15.69 9.06 -18.41
CA ALA A 439 16.00 7.71 -17.96
C ALA A 439 15.30 6.63 -18.80
N VAL A 440 13.99 6.76 -19.04
CA VAL A 440 13.24 5.77 -19.85
C VAL A 440 13.71 5.76 -21.32
N ARG A 441 14.14 6.90 -21.87
CA ARG A 441 14.71 6.97 -23.23
C ARG A 441 16.07 6.27 -23.33
N ARG A 442 16.92 6.41 -22.31
CA ARG A 442 18.19 5.69 -22.21
C ARG A 442 17.95 4.19 -22.05
N MET A 443 17.02 3.81 -21.18
CA MET A 443 16.57 2.42 -21.03
C MET A 443 16.10 1.86 -22.37
N ALA A 444 15.26 2.60 -23.10
CA ALA A 444 14.76 2.21 -24.41
C ALA A 444 15.89 1.99 -25.44
N ARG A 445 16.89 2.88 -25.48
CA ARG A 445 18.08 2.72 -26.34
C ARG A 445 18.86 1.46 -25.98
N LEU A 446 19.12 1.22 -24.70
CA LEU A 446 19.89 0.07 -24.21
C LEU A 446 19.15 -1.26 -24.43
N MET A 447 17.82 -1.26 -24.29
CA MET A 447 16.94 -2.38 -24.65
C MET A 447 16.75 -2.54 -26.17
N LYS A 448 17.37 -1.68 -26.99
CA LYS A 448 17.25 -1.65 -28.46
C LYS A 448 15.80 -1.54 -28.96
N THR A 449 14.97 -0.75 -28.27
CA THR A 449 13.59 -0.49 -28.67
C THR A 449 13.40 0.86 -29.38
N LYS A 450 12.32 0.95 -30.16
CA LYS A 450 11.81 2.16 -30.81
C LYS A 450 10.60 2.77 -30.10
N SER A 451 10.04 2.08 -29.09
CA SER A 451 8.73 2.39 -28.52
C SER A 451 8.84 2.62 -27.02
N VAL A 452 8.56 3.85 -26.60
CA VAL A 452 8.42 4.25 -25.20
C VAL A 452 7.01 4.73 -24.95
N PHE A 453 6.46 4.39 -23.80
CA PHE A 453 5.08 4.68 -23.45
C PHE A 453 4.98 5.42 -22.11
N GLY A 454 3.93 6.21 -21.96
CA GLY A 454 3.51 6.87 -20.71
C GLY A 454 2.09 6.47 -20.34
N SER A 455 1.57 6.98 -19.21
CA SER A 455 0.29 6.52 -18.66
C SER A 455 -0.88 7.21 -19.37
N VAL A 456 -2.00 6.50 -19.60
CA VAL A 456 -3.18 7.08 -20.29
C VAL A 456 -3.78 8.32 -19.62
N GLY A 457 -3.59 8.48 -18.31
CA GLY A 457 -4.10 9.64 -17.56
C GLY A 457 -3.18 10.86 -17.57
N GLU A 458 -1.87 10.68 -17.78
CA GLU A 458 -0.88 11.78 -17.73
C GLU A 458 -1.18 12.92 -18.73
N PRO A 459 -1.54 12.66 -20.01
CA PRO A 459 -1.88 13.73 -20.95
C PRO A 459 -3.09 14.57 -20.54
N LEU A 460 -3.93 14.04 -19.64
CA LEU A 460 -5.13 14.69 -19.11
C LEU A 460 -4.90 15.29 -17.71
N GLY A 461 -3.67 15.28 -17.21
CA GLY A 461 -3.32 15.79 -15.88
C GLY A 461 -3.68 14.85 -14.73
N MET A 462 -3.88 13.57 -15.01
CA MET A 462 -4.28 12.55 -14.03
C MET A 462 -3.23 11.44 -13.95
N PRO A 463 -2.08 11.65 -13.28
CA PRO A 463 -1.06 10.61 -13.16
C PRO A 463 -1.61 9.32 -12.53
N LEU A 464 -1.02 8.20 -12.93
CA LEU A 464 -1.29 6.89 -12.36
C LEU A 464 -0.39 6.68 -11.14
N THR A 465 -0.97 6.35 -9.99
CA THR A 465 -0.22 6.09 -8.77
C THR A 465 -0.55 4.76 -8.12
N ALA A 466 0.48 4.08 -7.60
CA ALA A 466 0.33 2.93 -6.72
C ALA A 466 0.46 3.31 -5.22
N HIS A 467 0.86 4.54 -4.93
CA HIS A 467 1.23 5.00 -3.59
C HIS A 467 0.39 6.20 -3.15
N PHE A 468 -0.90 5.96 -2.97
CA PHE A 468 -1.84 6.94 -2.42
C PHE A 468 -1.80 6.91 -0.88
N ILE A 469 -1.42 8.02 -0.25
CA ILE A 469 -1.15 8.12 1.20
C ILE A 469 -1.67 9.43 1.79
N GLY A 470 -1.71 9.55 3.11
CA GLY A 470 -2.17 10.75 3.82
C GLY A 470 -3.68 10.97 3.78
N GLY A 471 -4.14 12.15 4.19
CA GLY A 471 -5.56 12.49 4.28
C GLY A 471 -6.22 12.18 5.63
N CYS A 472 -5.56 11.41 6.50
CA CYS A 472 -5.93 11.23 7.90
C CYS A 472 -4.70 11.41 8.79
N THR A 473 -3.95 12.48 8.55
CA THR A 473 -2.59 12.65 9.08
C THR A 473 -2.56 12.80 10.61
N ILE A 474 -1.45 12.35 11.20
CA ILE A 474 -1.10 12.60 12.60
C ILE A 474 -0.85 14.10 12.79
N GLY A 475 -1.46 14.69 13.81
CA GLY A 475 -1.20 16.05 14.29
C GLY A 475 -1.18 16.11 15.82
N ASP A 476 -0.72 17.23 16.37
CA ASP A 476 -0.71 17.51 17.82
C ASP A 476 -2.04 18.06 18.36
N SER A 477 -3.00 18.35 17.48
CA SER A 477 -4.35 18.78 17.82
C SER A 477 -5.37 18.41 16.72
N PRO A 478 -6.69 18.48 16.99
CA PRO A 478 -7.71 18.31 15.95
C PRO A 478 -7.67 19.37 14.84
N GLU A 479 -7.04 20.52 15.07
CA GLU A 479 -6.86 21.58 14.07
C GLU A 479 -5.68 21.29 13.13
N THR A 480 -4.73 20.44 13.52
CA THR A 480 -3.53 20.14 12.73
C THR A 480 -3.57 18.75 12.09
N GLY A 481 -4.28 17.79 12.70
CA GLY A 481 -4.44 16.42 12.18
C GLY A 481 -5.84 15.82 12.38
N VAL A 482 -6.05 14.63 11.83
CA VAL A 482 -7.28 13.83 12.02
C VAL A 482 -7.13 12.86 13.19
N ILE A 483 -5.92 12.38 13.39
CA ILE A 483 -5.56 11.47 14.47
C ILE A 483 -4.45 12.07 15.31
N ASP A 484 -4.41 11.67 16.57
CA ASP A 484 -3.35 12.04 17.48
C ASP A 484 -2.07 11.20 17.23
N PRO A 485 -0.95 11.50 17.92
CA PRO A 485 0.30 10.77 17.73
C PRO A 485 0.29 9.30 18.18
N TYR A 486 -0.79 8.84 18.81
CA TYR A 486 -1.06 7.43 19.12
C TYR A 486 -2.03 6.78 18.11
N GLN A 487 -2.35 7.48 17.02
CA GLN A 487 -3.27 7.09 15.96
C GLN A 487 -4.74 6.94 16.41
N ARG A 488 -5.14 7.65 17.46
CA ARG A 488 -6.54 7.76 17.91
C ARG A 488 -7.23 8.89 17.16
N VAL A 489 -8.45 8.67 16.69
CA VAL A 489 -9.23 9.71 15.99
C VAL A 489 -9.69 10.76 16.99
N TYR A 490 -9.35 12.03 16.73
CA TYR A 490 -9.82 13.13 17.57
C TYR A 490 -11.36 13.15 17.65
N ASN A 491 -11.89 13.57 18.80
CA ASN A 491 -13.32 13.68 19.11
C ASN A 491 -14.08 12.33 19.18
N TYR A 492 -13.44 11.20 18.88
CA TYR A 492 -14.08 9.87 18.91
C TYR A 492 -13.27 8.86 19.73
N PRO A 493 -13.46 8.83 21.07
CA PRO A 493 -12.85 7.83 21.92
C PRO A 493 -13.15 6.41 21.42
N GLY A 494 -12.09 5.66 21.17
CA GLY A 494 -12.17 4.29 20.70
C GLY A 494 -12.17 4.09 19.18
N LEU A 495 -12.08 5.16 18.39
CA LEU A 495 -11.75 5.08 16.97
C LEU A 495 -10.26 5.28 16.73
N HIS A 496 -9.71 4.51 15.79
CA HIS A 496 -8.29 4.56 15.41
C HIS A 496 -8.13 4.43 13.90
N ILE A 497 -7.00 4.89 13.35
CA ILE A 497 -6.66 4.72 11.94
C ILE A 497 -5.26 4.12 11.83
N ALA A 498 -5.09 3.02 11.11
CA ALA A 498 -3.83 2.28 11.06
C ALA A 498 -3.29 2.00 9.64
N ASP A 499 -3.82 2.64 8.60
CA ASP A 499 -3.36 2.42 7.21
C ASP A 499 -2.60 3.62 6.62
N GLY A 500 -2.33 3.56 5.31
CA GLY A 500 -1.61 4.60 4.57
C GLY A 500 -2.22 6.01 4.65
N SER A 501 -3.48 6.17 5.09
CA SER A 501 -4.04 7.50 5.33
C SER A 501 -3.44 8.23 6.54
N ALA A 502 -2.86 7.49 7.49
CA ALA A 502 -2.19 8.03 8.68
C ALA A 502 -0.81 8.66 8.39
N ILE A 503 -0.22 8.37 7.21
CA ILE A 503 1.12 8.85 6.86
C ILE A 503 1.11 10.38 6.68
N SER A 504 1.85 11.09 7.52
CA SER A 504 1.80 12.56 7.60
C SER A 504 2.69 13.30 6.60
N ALA A 505 3.67 12.63 6.00
CA ALA A 505 4.67 13.23 5.13
C ALA A 505 4.94 12.37 3.88
N ASN A 506 5.46 12.98 2.80
CA ASN A 506 5.80 12.23 1.59
C ASN A 506 6.99 11.30 1.86
N LEU A 507 6.89 10.04 1.46
CA LEU A 507 7.93 9.03 1.69
C LEU A 507 9.00 9.08 0.60
N GLY A 508 8.59 9.36 -0.65
CA GLY A 508 9.41 9.14 -1.85
C GLY A 508 9.81 7.69 -2.11
N VAL A 509 9.27 6.74 -1.35
CA VAL A 509 9.49 5.30 -1.45
C VAL A 509 8.19 4.54 -1.19
N ASN A 510 8.17 3.23 -1.42
CA ASN A 510 6.96 2.42 -1.28
C ASN A 510 6.44 2.40 0.18
N PRO A 511 5.12 2.58 0.41
CA PRO A 511 4.59 2.86 1.74
C PRO A 511 4.40 1.63 2.63
N SER A 512 4.46 0.41 2.08
CA SER A 512 4.07 -0.81 2.80
C SER A 512 4.86 -1.02 4.10
N LEU A 513 6.17 -0.76 4.08
CA LEU A 513 7.01 -0.90 5.26
C LEU A 513 6.66 0.15 6.33
N THR A 514 6.52 1.42 5.94
CA THR A 514 6.13 2.52 6.84
C THR A 514 4.75 2.30 7.45
N ILE A 515 3.76 1.85 6.68
CA ILE A 515 2.42 1.52 7.20
C ILE A 515 2.53 0.44 8.28
N THR A 516 3.34 -0.59 8.02
CA THR A 516 3.56 -1.69 8.96
C THR A 516 4.24 -1.17 10.24
N ALA A 517 5.29 -0.36 10.11
CA ALA A 517 6.02 0.22 11.24
C ALA A 517 5.15 1.16 12.09
N GLN A 518 4.35 2.03 11.47
CA GLN A 518 3.42 2.90 12.19
C GLN A 518 2.33 2.09 12.92
N ALA A 519 1.77 1.06 12.28
CA ALA A 519 0.81 0.17 12.93
C ALA A 519 1.45 -0.61 14.09
N GLU A 520 2.66 -1.14 13.94
CA GLU A 520 3.41 -1.80 15.01
C GLU A 520 3.60 -0.87 16.20
N ARG A 521 4.04 0.37 15.93
CA ARG A 521 4.18 1.41 16.95
C ARG A 521 2.87 1.70 17.67
N ALA A 522 1.80 1.99 16.93
CA ALA A 522 0.53 2.36 17.52
C ALA A 522 -0.01 1.24 18.42
N MET A 523 0.08 -0.02 17.96
CA MET A 523 -0.42 -1.17 18.72
C MET A 523 0.48 -1.54 19.91
N ALA A 524 1.79 -1.26 19.85
CA ALA A 524 2.68 -1.47 20.98
C ALA A 524 2.29 -0.64 22.22
N PHE A 525 1.63 0.51 22.02
CA PHE A 525 1.14 1.38 23.09
C PHE A 525 -0.24 1.01 23.62
N TRP A 526 -0.93 0.02 23.05
CA TRP A 526 -2.17 -0.46 23.62
C TRP A 526 -1.91 -1.25 24.92
N PRO A 527 -2.74 -1.10 25.96
CA PRO A 527 -2.65 -1.94 27.14
C PRO A 527 -2.98 -3.40 26.80
N ASN A 528 -2.60 -4.36 27.65
CA ASN A 528 -3.25 -5.67 27.56
C ASN A 528 -4.70 -5.56 28.01
N LYS A 529 -5.57 -6.47 27.56
CA LYS A 529 -6.95 -6.49 28.00
C LYS A 529 -7.03 -6.55 29.54
N GLY A 530 -7.81 -5.62 30.11
CA GLY A 530 -7.98 -5.47 31.56
C GLY A 530 -6.90 -4.66 32.27
N GLU A 531 -5.86 -4.20 31.58
CA GLU A 531 -4.87 -3.27 32.14
C GLU A 531 -5.27 -1.81 31.94
N VAL A 532 -4.66 -0.92 32.72
CA VAL A 532 -4.85 0.52 32.60
C VAL A 532 -4.18 1.01 31.33
N ASP A 533 -4.89 1.81 30.54
CA ASP A 533 -4.31 2.50 29.39
C ASP A 533 -3.36 3.60 29.87
N THR A 534 -2.07 3.46 29.58
CA THR A 534 -1.03 4.40 29.98
C THR A 534 -0.81 5.52 28.96
N ARG A 535 -1.52 5.51 27.82
CA ARG A 535 -1.45 6.61 26.86
C ARG A 535 -2.07 7.86 27.49
N PRO A 536 -1.41 9.03 27.42
CA PRO A 536 -2.00 10.30 27.83
C PRO A 536 -3.37 10.55 27.17
N ALA A 537 -4.22 11.37 27.79
CA ALA A 537 -5.47 11.80 27.18
C ALA A 537 -5.23 12.47 25.81
N MET A 538 -6.18 12.39 24.86
CA MET A 538 -6.00 12.97 23.51
C MET A 538 -5.75 14.48 23.51
N SER A 539 -6.16 15.20 24.56
CA SER A 539 -5.91 16.64 24.72
C SER A 539 -4.52 16.97 25.26
N ALA A 540 -3.75 15.98 25.72
CA ALA A 540 -2.41 16.18 26.25
C ALA A 540 -1.37 16.15 25.12
N SER A 541 -0.29 16.91 25.29
CA SER A 541 0.87 16.84 24.39
C SER A 541 1.45 15.43 24.35
N TYR A 542 2.03 15.06 23.20
CA TYR A 542 2.64 13.76 23.03
C TYR A 542 3.76 13.51 24.05
N GLN A 543 3.82 12.28 24.54
CA GLN A 543 4.89 11.80 25.42
C GLN A 543 5.36 10.46 24.88
N ARG A 544 6.67 10.26 24.80
CA ARG A 544 7.19 8.92 24.48
C ARG A 544 6.99 8.02 25.69
N ILE A 545 6.17 6.99 25.57
CA ILE A 545 5.87 6.05 26.66
C ILE A 545 6.51 4.69 26.41
N GLN A 546 6.65 3.90 27.47
CA GLN A 546 7.11 2.52 27.36
C GLN A 546 6.05 1.67 26.63
N PRO A 547 6.40 0.97 25.53
CA PRO A 547 5.49 0.03 24.90
C PRO A 547 5.16 -1.12 25.86
N VAL A 548 3.92 -1.60 25.76
CA VAL A 548 3.37 -2.65 26.62
C VAL A 548 3.63 -4.00 25.96
N ALA A 549 4.37 -4.88 26.64
CA ALA A 549 4.57 -6.25 26.17
C ALA A 549 3.24 -7.04 26.18
N PRO A 550 2.90 -7.78 25.11
CA PRO A 550 1.73 -8.64 25.12
C PRO A 550 1.90 -9.81 26.08
N LYS A 551 0.80 -10.28 26.66
CA LYS A 551 0.80 -11.47 27.54
C LYS A 551 1.02 -12.78 26.78
N GLN A 552 0.64 -12.84 25.51
CA GLN A 552 0.71 -14.04 24.69
C GLN A 552 1.29 -13.70 23.32
N PRO A 553 2.61 -13.44 23.21
CA PRO A 553 3.24 -13.24 21.90
C PRO A 553 3.06 -14.50 21.03
N ALA A 554 2.73 -14.29 19.76
CA ALA A 554 2.44 -15.39 18.82
C ALA A 554 3.69 -16.11 18.32
N VAL A 555 4.81 -15.39 18.30
CA VAL A 555 6.07 -15.87 17.73
C VAL A 555 7.08 -16.12 18.86
N PRO A 556 7.69 -17.32 18.95
CA PRO A 556 8.68 -17.63 19.99
C PRO A 556 9.91 -16.70 19.93
N ASP A 557 10.49 -16.38 21.09
CA ASP A 557 11.61 -15.43 21.23
C ASP A 557 12.86 -15.79 20.42
N SER A 558 13.07 -17.09 20.14
CA SER A 558 14.20 -17.58 19.35
C SER A 558 14.02 -17.39 17.84
N ALA A 559 12.80 -17.10 17.37
CA ALA A 559 12.51 -17.00 15.94
C ALA A 559 12.92 -15.63 15.37
N PRO A 560 13.27 -15.56 14.07
CA PRO A 560 13.58 -14.30 13.41
C PRO A 560 12.48 -13.23 13.58
N GLY A 561 11.21 -13.63 13.45
CA GLY A 561 10.04 -12.75 13.56
C GLY A 561 9.60 -12.39 14.98
N ALA A 562 10.29 -12.84 16.04
CA ALA A 562 9.90 -12.62 17.43
C ALA A 562 9.60 -11.14 17.74
N LEU A 563 8.58 -10.85 18.55
CA LEU A 563 8.30 -9.46 18.91
C LEU A 563 9.42 -8.89 19.78
N ARG A 564 10.03 -7.77 19.35
CA ARG A 564 11.04 -7.04 20.11
C ARG A 564 10.56 -5.61 20.31
N LEU A 565 10.23 -5.27 21.54
CA LEU A 565 9.84 -3.91 21.91
C LEU A 565 11.06 -3.09 22.35
N PRO A 566 11.12 -1.80 22.01
CA PRO A 566 12.20 -0.94 22.51
C PRO A 566 12.12 -0.77 24.02
N ILE A 567 13.30 -0.63 24.63
CA ILE A 567 13.43 -0.12 26.01
C ILE A 567 13.57 1.39 25.88
N VAL A 568 12.54 2.14 26.25
CA VAL A 568 12.67 3.60 26.34
C VAL A 568 13.14 3.92 27.77
N GLY A 569 14.32 4.53 27.88
CA GLY A 569 14.73 5.10 29.16
C GLY A 569 13.74 6.19 29.54
N VAL A 570 13.08 6.05 30.68
CA VAL A 570 12.27 7.15 31.25
C VAL A 570 13.27 8.22 31.67
N SER A 571 13.38 9.29 30.87
CA SER A 571 14.20 10.46 31.20
C SER A 571 13.52 11.34 32.22
#